data_AF-A0A1Y2N7A5-F1
#
_entry.id   AF-A0A1Y2N7A5-F1
#
_cell.length_a   1.000
_cell.length_b   1.000
_cell.length_c   1.000
_cell.angle_alpha   90.00
_cell.angle_beta   90.00
_cell.angle_gamma   90.00
#
_symmetry.space_group_name_H-M   'P 1'
#
loop_
_entity.id
_entity.type
_entity.pdbx_description
1 polymer ?
#
loop_
_entity_poly.entity_id
_entity_poly.type
_entity_poly.pdbx_seq_one_letter_code
_entity_poly.pdbx_strand_id
1 'polypeptide(L)' 'MRRPLVTAELAALHLATTYGLQVTPATIRKWAARGHFPSHGARGSRHCYDLEEVQHFAEHHRVDTQFVAH' A
#
# COMPACT_ATOMS: atom_id res chain seq x y z
N MET A 1 14.30 3.64 13.33
CA MET A 1 13.00 4.35 13.42
C MET A 1 11.91 3.31 13.55
N ARG A 2 10.90 3.48 14.41
CA ARG A 2 9.76 2.54 14.47
C ARG A 2 8.89 2.81 13.24
N ARG A 3 8.89 1.88 12.29
CA ARG A 3 8.01 1.96 11.13
C ARG A 3 6.60 1.49 11.52
N PRO A 4 5.55 2.28 11.22
CA PRO A 4 4.20 1.93 11.62
C PRO A 4 3.70 0.76 10.77
N LEU A 5 3.44 -0.36 11.42
CA LEU A 5 2.79 -1.51 10.81
C LEU A 5 1.27 -1.29 10.80
N VAL A 6 0.67 -1.28 9.61
CA VAL A 6 -0.75 -0.99 9.40
C VAL A 6 -1.41 -2.05 8.56
N THR A 7 -2.73 -2.24 8.71
CA THR A 7 -3.46 -3.14 7.80
C THR A 7 -3.62 -2.50 6.43
N ALA A 8 -3.94 -3.31 5.42
CA ALA A 8 -4.21 -2.81 4.06
C ALA A 8 -5.33 -1.75 4.03
N GLU A 9 -6.32 -1.83 4.93
CA GLU A 9 -7.40 -0.85 5.01
C GLU A 9 -6.90 0.51 5.49
N LEU A 10 -6.05 0.54 6.52
CA LEU A 10 -5.47 1.78 7.01
C LEU A 10 -4.46 2.37 6.04
N ALA A 11 -3.66 1.52 5.37
CA ALA A 11 -2.75 1.98 4.33
C ALA A 11 -3.51 2.61 3.16
N ALA A 12 -4.56 1.96 2.65
CA ALA A 12 -5.40 2.50 1.57
C ALA A 12 -6.03 3.85 1.94
N LEU A 13 -6.56 3.96 3.17
CA LEU A 13 -7.11 5.22 3.67
C LEU A 13 -6.05 6.32 3.71
N HIS A 14 -4.86 6.01 4.25
CA HIS A 14 -3.75 6.97 4.33
C HIS A 14 -3.31 7.45 2.94
N LEU A 15 -3.18 6.53 1.98
CA LEU A 15 -2.86 6.85 0.58
C LEU A 15 -3.89 7.80 -0.04
N ALA A 16 -5.18 7.58 0.21
CA ALA A 16 -6.24 8.43 -0.31
C ALA A 16 -6.26 9.82 0.36
N THR A 17 -6.14 9.90 1.70
CA THR A 17 -6.26 11.16 2.44
C THR A 17 -5.02 12.04 2.35
N THR A 18 -3.83 11.43 2.32
CA THR A 18 -2.56 12.16 2.40
C THR A 18 -1.95 12.42 1.03
N TYR A 19 -2.09 11.48 0.09
CA TYR A 19 -1.44 11.53 -1.23
C TYR A 19 -2.43 11.63 -2.40
N GLY A 20 -3.74 11.56 -2.12
CA GLY A 20 -4.78 11.54 -3.16
C GLY A 20 -4.75 10.28 -4.03
N LEU A 21 -4.12 9.19 -3.57
CA LEU A 21 -3.98 7.95 -4.33
C LEU A 21 -5.15 7.02 -4.03
N GLN A 22 -6.00 6.79 -5.03
CA GLN A 22 -7.11 5.84 -4.90
C GLN A 22 -6.62 4.41 -5.11
N VAL A 23 -6.25 3.75 -4.01
CA VAL A 23 -5.81 2.35 -4.01
C VAL A 23 -6.73 1.55 -3.10
N THR A 24 -7.27 0.44 -3.59
CA THR A 24 -8.12 -0.43 -2.75
C THR A 24 -7.25 -1.31 -1.82
N PRO A 25 -7.76 -1.72 -0.64
CA PRO A 25 -7.03 -2.66 0.23
C PRO A 25 -6.71 -3.99 -0.46
N ALA A 26 -7.57 -4.44 -1.39
CA ALA A 26 -7.34 -5.64 -2.17
C ALA A 26 -6.15 -5.47 -3.13
N THR A 27 -5.98 -4.28 -3.71
CA THR A 27 -4.81 -3.95 -4.55
C THR A 27 -3.51 -4.06 -3.75
N ILE A 28 -3.48 -3.50 -2.53
CA ILE A 28 -2.30 -3.58 -1.64
C ILE A 28 -1.97 -5.04 -1.31
N ARG A 29 -2.97 -5.85 -0.94
CA ARG A 29 -2.78 -7.29 -0.71
C ARG A 29 -2.24 -8.01 -1.95
N LYS A 30 -2.73 -7.65 -3.13
CA LYS A 30 -2.27 -8.22 -4.41
C LYS A 30 -0.81 -7.83 -4.68
N TRP A 31 -0.40 -6.62 -4.34
CA TRP A 31 0.99 -6.20 -4.48
C TRP A 31 1.92 -6.97 -3.55
N ALA A 32 1.53 -7.14 -2.29
CA ALA A 32 2.27 -7.95 -1.34
C ALA A 32 2.37 -9.42 -1.81
N ALA A 33 1.26 -10.00 -2.28
CA ALA A 33 1.23 -11.38 -2.80
C ALA A 33 2.10 -11.58 -4.05
N ARG A 34 2.36 -10.51 -4.81
CA ARG A 34 3.29 -10.49 -5.95
C ARG A 34 4.75 -10.31 -5.54
N GLY A 35 5.03 -10.10 -4.26
CA GLY A 35 6.37 -9.94 -3.72
C GLY A 35 6.95 -8.54 -3.83
N HIS A 36 6.13 -7.51 -4.05
CA HIS A 36 6.62 -6.13 -4.12
C HIS A 36 7.07 -5.58 -2.76
N PHE A 37 6.46 -6.06 -1.68
CA PHE A 37 6.85 -5.79 -0.30
C PHE A 37 6.32 -6.91 0.62
N PRO A 38 7.02 -7.24 1.72
CA PRO A 38 6.61 -8.29 2.63
C PRO A 38 5.48 -7.85 3.59
N SER A 39 4.64 -8.80 3.98
CA SER A 39 3.80 -8.61 5.17
C SER A 39 4.66 -8.80 6.43
N HIS A 40 4.58 -7.85 7.36
CA HIS A 40 5.44 -7.79 8.55
C HIS A 40 4.81 -8.45 9.79
N GLY A 41 3.71 -9.18 9.60
CA GLY A 41 2.98 -9.85 10.66
C GLY A 41 1.48 -9.78 10.42
N ALA A 42 0.70 -10.15 11.42
CA ALA A 42 -0.75 -10.05 11.39
C ALA A 42 -1.29 -9.47 12.69
N ARG A 43 -2.31 -8.62 12.58
CA ARG A 43 -3.12 -8.16 13.70
C ARG A 43 -4.43 -8.95 13.66
N GLY A 44 -4.49 -10.04 14.42
CA GLY A 44 -5.55 -11.05 14.29
C GLY A 44 -5.46 -11.77 12.95
N SER A 45 -6.54 -11.81 12.17
CA SER A 45 -6.57 -12.42 10.84
C SER A 45 -6.07 -11.50 9.71
N ARG A 46 -5.70 -10.25 10.01
CA ARG A 46 -5.32 -9.26 8.99
C ARG A 46 -3.82 -9.09 8.93
N HIS A 47 -3.25 -9.26 7.76
CA HIS A 47 -1.84 -8.94 7.50
C HIS A 47 -1.56 -7.45 7.73
N CYS A 48 -0.42 -7.18 8.34
CA CYS A 48 0.12 -5.85 8.54
C CYS A 48 1.27 -5.61 7.57
N TYR A 49 1.37 -4.38 7.10
CA TYR A 49 2.33 -3.91 6.11
C TYR A 49 3.05 -2.70 6.67
N ASP A 50 4.29 -2.53 6.22
CA ASP A 50 5.02 -1.30 6.46
C ASP A 50 4.39 -0.18 5.62
N LEU A 51 3.91 0.87 6.27
CA LEU A 51 3.25 1.98 5.58
C LEU A 51 4.21 2.67 4.60
N GLU A 52 5.50 2.77 4.94
CA GLU A 52 6.50 3.47 4.14
C GLU A 52 6.76 2.71 2.82
N GLU A 53 6.82 1.38 2.87
CA GLU A 53 6.98 0.54 1.67
C GLU A 53 5.75 0.61 0.77
N VAL A 54 4.54 0.54 1.35
CA VAL A 54 3.29 0.62 0.59
C VAL A 54 3.17 1.98 -0.09
N GLN A 55 3.54 3.06 0.60
CA GLN A 55 3.58 4.41 0.04
C GLN A 55 4.57 4.51 -1.11
N HIS A 56 5.83 4.14 -0.88
CA HIS A 56 6.88 4.23 -1.88
C HIS A 56 6.51 3.45 -3.15
N PHE A 57 5.93 2.27 -2.99
CA PHE A 57 5.44 1.47 -4.11
C PHE A 57 4.26 2.14 -4.84
N ALA A 58 3.28 2.67 -4.10
CA ALA A 58 2.11 3.33 -4.67
C ALA A 58 2.48 4.61 -5.45
N GLU A 59 3.42 5.40 -4.92
CA GLU A 59 3.94 6.60 -5.58
C GLU A 59 4.69 6.24 -6.87
N HIS A 60 5.55 5.22 -6.83
CA HIS A 60 6.28 4.76 -8.01
C HIS A 60 5.32 4.28 -9.12
N HIS A 61 4.30 3.50 -8.76
CA HIS A 61 3.30 2.99 -9.71
C HIS A 61 2.26 4.03 -10.17
N ARG A 62 2.04 5.11 -9.42
CA ARG A 62 1.22 6.23 -9.90
C ARG A 62 1.84 6.83 -11.16
N VAL A 63 3.16 6.96 -11.20
CA VAL A 63 3.86 7.50 -12.36
C VAL A 63 3.57 6.64 -13.59
N ASP A 64 3.57 5.31 -13.45
CA ASP A 64 3.27 4.40 -14.56
C ASP A 64 1.83 4.51 -15.07
N THR A 65 0.87 4.72 -14.17
CA THR A 65 -0.56 4.75 -14.52
C THR A 65 -0.98 6.10 -15.11
N GLN A 66 -0.29 7.19 -14.76
CA GLN A 66 -0.62 8.54 -15.22
C GLN A 66 -0.22 8.82 -16.68
N PHE A 67 0.55 7.94 -17.32
CA PHE A 67 0.87 8.01 -18.76
C PHE A 67 -0.12 7.28 -19.68
N VAL A 68 -1.17 6.64 -19.14
CA VAL A 68 -2.19 5.94 -19.94
C VAL A 68 -3.54 6.66 -19.83
N ALA A 69 -3.58 7.90 -20.32
CA ALA A 69 -4.82 8.59 -20.63
C ALA A 69 -4.65 9.27 -21.99
N HIS A 70 -4.95 8.53 -23.06
CA HIS A 70 -5.12 9.01 -24.42
C HIS A 70 -6.49 8.60 -24.92
#